data_AF-Q4C6L4-F1
#
_entry.id   AF-Q4C6L4-F1
#
_cell.length_a   1.000
_cell.length_b   1.000
_cell.length_c   1.000
_cell.angle_alpha   90.00
_cell.angle_beta   90.00
_cell.angle_gamma   90.00
#
_symmetry.space_group_name_H-M   'P 1'
#
loop_
_entity.id
_entity.type
_entity.pdbx_description
1 polymer ?
#
loop_
_entity_poly.entity_id
_entity_poly.type
_entity_poly.pdbx_seq_one_letter_code
_entity_poly.pdbx_strand_id
1 'polypeptide(L)'
;MCFNETNGRISKLMSMIKALPINLSNLQKTVLQQIVRGTTNPYRLVRRAKLILAAASGESNSSISRRLELDRVQVRQWRSRWFEEREKLSAAEEQQVTEKALMVLIKGILSDRPRPGTTKSFTVEQVVQIVAIACEECDVKNVKNQTDQ
;
A
#
# COMPACT_ATOMS: atom_id res chain seq x y z
N MET A 1 -10.54 -11.87 -17.22
CA MET A 1 -11.74 -11.01 -17.14
C MET A 1 -11.39 -9.75 -16.36
N CYS A 2 -11.72 -8.62 -16.95
CA CYS A 2 -11.26 -7.28 -16.64
C CYS A 2 -11.90 -6.74 -15.35
N PHE A 3 -11.12 -6.22 -14.40
CA PHE A 3 -11.60 -5.23 -13.43
C PHE A 3 -10.43 -4.48 -12.80
N ASN A 4 -9.90 -3.48 -13.50
CA ASN A 4 -9.15 -2.36 -12.89
C ASN A 4 -9.17 -1.09 -13.76
N GLU A 5 -10.12 -0.97 -14.69
CA GLU A 5 -10.30 0.25 -15.50
C GLU A 5 -10.87 1.43 -14.71
N THR A 6 -11.47 1.18 -13.54
CA THR A 6 -12.01 2.23 -12.65
C THR A 6 -10.92 3.01 -11.92
N ASN A 7 -9.82 2.35 -11.50
CA ASN A 7 -8.68 3.03 -10.84
C ASN A 7 -7.98 4.04 -11.78
N GLY A 8 -7.94 3.76 -13.09
CA GLY A 8 -7.38 4.67 -14.11
C GLY A 8 -8.28 5.86 -14.42
N ARG A 9 -9.60 5.66 -14.49
CA ARG A 9 -10.56 6.75 -14.74
C ARG A 9 -10.70 7.71 -13.55
N ILE A 10 -10.65 7.20 -12.32
CA ILE A 10 -10.78 8.02 -11.10
C ILE A 10 -9.49 8.81 -10.81
N SER A 11 -8.31 8.24 -11.03
CA SER A 11 -7.03 8.98 -10.91
C SER A 11 -6.94 10.13 -11.92
N LYS A 12 -7.48 9.94 -13.13
CA LYS A 12 -7.60 10.99 -14.14
C LYS A 12 -8.63 12.07 -13.74
N LEU A 13 -9.75 11.71 -13.12
CA LEU A 13 -10.76 12.65 -12.62
C LEU A 13 -10.26 13.45 -11.38
N MET A 14 -9.54 12.80 -10.47
CA MET A 14 -8.90 13.40 -9.28
C MET A 14 -7.70 14.30 -9.60
N SER A 15 -7.22 14.28 -10.85
CA SER A 15 -6.27 15.27 -11.37
C SER A 15 -6.91 16.67 -11.48
N MET A 16 -8.21 16.75 -11.77
CA MET A 16 -8.93 17.99 -12.10
C MET A 16 -9.75 18.60 -10.96
N ILE A 17 -10.11 17.85 -9.91
CA ILE A 17 -11.02 18.35 -8.86
C ILE A 17 -10.22 18.93 -7.68
N LYS A 18 -10.63 20.13 -7.24
CA LYS A 18 -10.19 20.82 -6.00
C LYS A 18 -10.16 19.82 -4.83
N ALA A 19 -9.17 19.92 -3.95
CA ALA A 19 -8.95 18.93 -2.88
C ALA A 19 -10.26 18.58 -2.15
N LEU A 20 -10.73 17.32 -2.27
CA LEU A 20 -12.01 16.93 -1.68
C LEU A 20 -11.94 17.10 -0.16
N PRO A 21 -12.90 17.82 0.45
CA PRO A 21 -12.94 17.99 1.89
C PRO A 21 -13.15 16.61 2.54
N ILE A 22 -12.31 16.31 3.53
CA ILE A 22 -12.45 15.10 4.34
C ILE A 22 -13.13 15.51 5.63
N ASN A 23 -14.37 15.07 5.84
CA ASN A 23 -15.05 15.20 7.12
C ASN A 23 -14.79 13.93 7.93
N LEU A 24 -14.24 14.08 9.13
CA LEU A 24 -14.00 12.97 10.07
C LEU A 24 -14.98 13.10 11.22
N SER A 25 -15.55 11.98 11.65
CA SER A 25 -16.24 11.91 12.95
C SER A 25 -15.23 12.08 14.10
N ASN A 26 -15.72 12.41 15.30
CA ASN A 26 -14.89 12.47 16.50
C ASN A 26 -14.22 11.12 16.81
N LEU A 27 -14.92 10.02 16.56
CA LEU A 27 -14.40 8.67 16.78
C LEU A 27 -13.28 8.34 15.79
N GLN A 28 -13.49 8.59 14.48
CA GLN A 28 -12.45 8.44 13.45
C GLN A 28 -11.20 9.27 13.77
N LYS A 29 -11.40 10.53 14.19
CA LYS A 29 -10.30 11.43 14.56
C LYS A 29 -9.50 10.87 15.74
N THR A 30 -10.18 10.35 16.76
CA THR A 30 -9.56 9.74 17.95
C THR A 30 -8.74 8.52 17.56
N VAL A 31 -9.31 7.61 16.77
CA VAL A 31 -8.61 6.41 16.29
C VAL A 31 -7.41 6.76 15.41
N LEU A 32 -7.53 7.73 14.50
CA LEU A 32 -6.41 8.20 13.70
C LEU A 32 -5.28 8.79 14.57
N GLN A 33 -5.62 9.55 15.61
CA GLN A 33 -4.64 10.08 16.55
C GLN A 33 -3.95 8.97 17.35
N GLN A 34 -4.68 7.94 17.78
CA GLN A 34 -4.09 6.76 18.42
C GLN A 34 -3.12 6.03 17.51
N ILE A 35 -3.46 5.87 16.22
CA ILE A 35 -2.55 5.29 15.23
C ILE A 35 -1.28 6.13 15.10
N VAL A 36 -1.39 7.46 15.06
CA VAL A 36 -0.23 8.36 14.97
C VAL A 36 0.66 8.30 16.20
N ARG A 37 0.08 8.12 17.39
CA ARG A 37 0.81 8.04 18.66
C ARG A 37 1.39 6.64 18.95
N GLY A 38 0.86 5.60 18.31
CA GLY A 38 1.31 4.22 18.54
C GLY A 38 2.72 3.97 18.04
N THR A 39 3.58 3.48 18.93
CA THR A 39 5.02 3.25 18.68
C THR A 39 5.31 2.00 17.84
N THR A 40 4.40 1.02 17.84
CA THR A 40 4.52 -0.24 17.09
C THR A 40 3.95 -0.14 15.67
N ASN A 41 3.37 0.99 15.30
CA ASN A 41 2.75 1.14 13.99
C ASN A 41 3.82 1.37 12.90
N PRO A 42 3.69 0.75 11.71
CA PRO A 42 4.61 0.99 10.61
C PRO A 42 4.67 2.47 10.23
N TYR A 43 5.87 2.98 9.95
CA TYR A 43 6.08 4.39 9.59
C TYR A 43 5.17 4.87 8.46
N ARG A 44 4.95 4.04 7.43
CA ARG A 44 4.05 4.36 6.29
C ARG A 44 2.61 4.54 6.73
N LEU A 45 2.12 3.71 7.65
CA LEU A 45 0.77 3.81 8.21
C LEU A 45 0.61 5.12 8.99
N VAL A 46 1.58 5.45 9.85
CA VAL A 46 1.58 6.70 10.62
C VAL A 46 1.59 7.93 9.71
N ARG A 47 2.41 7.93 8.65
CA ARG A 47 2.42 9.03 7.66
C ARG A 47 1.07 9.21 6.97
N ARG A 48 0.42 8.11 6.56
CA ARG A 48 -0.90 8.15 5.91
C ARG A 48 -1.98 8.65 6.86
N ALA A 49 -1.94 8.24 8.13
CA ALA A 49 -2.85 8.76 9.16
C ALA A 49 -2.65 10.28 9.38
N LYS A 50 -1.40 10.75 9.46
CA LYS A 50 -1.08 12.19 9.54
C LYS A 50 -1.61 12.98 8.35
N LEU A 51 -1.50 12.41 7.15
CA LEU A 51 -2.03 13.00 5.92
C LEU A 51 -3.55 13.16 5.97
N ILE A 52 -4.29 12.13 6.40
CA ILE A 52 -5.76 12.21 6.51
C ILE A 52 -6.19 13.24 7.57
N LEU A 53 -5.52 13.27 8.73
CA LEU A 53 -5.77 14.28 9.76
C LEU A 53 -5.53 15.71 9.24
N ALA A 54 -4.44 15.92 8.48
CA ALA A 54 -4.13 17.20 7.84
C ALA A 54 -5.17 17.61 6.79
N ALA A 55 -5.60 16.64 6.00
CA ALA A 55 -6.60 16.83 4.97
C ALA A 55 -7.97 17.20 5.57
N ALA A 56 -8.29 16.64 6.73
CA ALA A 56 -9.50 16.93 7.48
C ALA A 56 -9.45 18.29 8.22
N SER A 57 -8.26 18.76 8.59
CA SER A 57 -8.09 20.14 9.10
C SER A 57 -8.11 21.21 7.99
N GLY A 58 -8.43 20.83 6.75
CA GLY A 58 -8.55 21.76 5.62
C GLY A 58 -7.23 22.10 4.93
N GLU A 59 -6.12 21.41 5.24
CA GLU A 59 -4.86 21.68 4.57
C GLU A 59 -4.91 21.29 3.09
N SER A 60 -4.26 22.13 2.26
CA SER A 60 -4.11 21.88 0.82
C SER A 60 -3.12 20.74 0.56
N ASN A 61 -3.28 20.07 -0.58
CA ASN A 61 -2.36 18.99 -0.97
C ASN A 61 -0.89 19.45 -1.05
N SER A 62 -0.66 20.72 -1.41
CA SER A 62 0.68 21.31 -1.45
C SER A 62 1.28 21.50 -0.05
N SER A 63 0.48 21.98 0.91
CA SER A 63 0.90 22.14 2.32
C SER A 63 1.29 20.77 2.91
N ILE A 64 0.41 19.79 2.73
CA ILE A 64 0.60 18.43 3.24
C ILE A 64 1.83 17.78 2.60
N SER A 65 1.99 17.93 1.29
CA SER A 65 3.16 17.42 0.54
C SER A 65 4.47 17.97 1.10
N ARG A 66 4.55 19.29 1.33
CA ARG A 66 5.73 19.93 1.92
C ARG A 66 5.98 19.48 3.36
N ARG A 67 4.92 19.43 4.18
CA ARG A 67 5.03 19.11 5.61
C ARG A 67 5.37 17.65 5.88
N LEU A 68 4.89 16.73 5.04
CA LEU A 68 5.10 15.29 5.20
C LEU A 68 6.14 14.72 4.25
N GLU A 69 6.78 15.56 3.42
CA GLU A 69 7.75 15.16 2.39
C GLU A 69 7.21 14.03 1.49
N LEU A 70 5.99 14.23 1.00
CA LEU A 70 5.28 13.28 0.13
C LEU A 70 5.04 13.90 -1.24
N ASP A 71 5.01 13.06 -2.27
CA ASP A 71 4.59 13.49 -3.60
C ASP A 71 3.11 13.92 -3.59
N ARG A 72 2.77 15.01 -4.28
CA ARG A 72 1.39 15.52 -4.38
C ARG A 72 0.44 14.49 -4.98
N VAL A 73 0.90 13.62 -5.86
CA VAL A 73 0.17 12.47 -6.43
C VAL A 73 -0.18 11.47 -5.33
N GLN A 74 0.76 11.17 -4.44
CA GLN A 74 0.49 10.29 -3.29
C GLN A 74 -0.53 10.93 -2.35
N VAL A 75 -0.42 12.24 -2.10
CA VAL A 75 -1.40 12.96 -1.27
C VAL A 75 -2.80 12.87 -1.85
N ARG A 76 -2.96 13.12 -3.16
CA ARG A 76 -4.24 12.98 -3.87
C ARG A 76 -4.77 11.56 -3.76
N GLN A 77 -3.94 10.55 -4.05
CA GLN A 77 -4.35 9.14 -4.02
C GLN A 77 -4.91 8.73 -2.66
N TRP A 78 -4.25 9.10 -1.56
CA TRP A 78 -4.74 8.74 -0.23
C TRP A 78 -6.02 9.47 0.16
N ARG A 79 -6.19 10.73 -0.26
CA ARG A 79 -7.47 11.44 -0.08
C ARG A 79 -8.61 10.78 -0.87
N SER A 80 -8.36 10.39 -2.12
CA SER A 80 -9.35 9.68 -2.95
C SER A 80 -9.74 8.36 -2.32
N ARG A 81 -8.77 7.55 -1.90
CA ARG A 81 -9.02 6.26 -1.24
C ARG A 81 -9.83 6.43 0.04
N TRP A 82 -9.51 7.42 0.86
CA TRP A 82 -10.30 7.69 2.06
C TRP A 82 -11.75 8.08 1.72
N PHE A 83 -11.93 8.91 0.70
CA PHE A 83 -13.26 9.32 0.25
C PHE A 83 -14.08 8.15 -0.31
N GLU A 84 -13.48 7.22 -1.03
CA GLU A 84 -14.13 5.99 -1.52
C GLU A 84 -14.61 5.10 -0.36
N GLU A 85 -13.82 5.02 0.71
CA GLU A 85 -14.11 4.16 1.87
C GLU A 85 -14.96 4.85 2.95
N ARG A 86 -15.34 6.13 2.75
CA ARG A 86 -16.10 6.93 3.72
C ARG A 86 -17.45 6.31 4.07
N GLU A 87 -18.11 5.68 3.10
CA GLU A 87 -19.42 5.04 3.30
C GLU A 87 -19.30 3.78 4.14
N LYS A 88 -18.19 3.05 4.02
CA LYS A 88 -17.91 1.89 4.90
C LYS A 88 -17.59 2.34 6.33
N LEU A 89 -16.88 3.45 6.47
CA LEU A 89 -16.60 4.06 7.77
C LEU A 89 -17.88 4.55 8.46
N SER A 90 -18.78 5.23 7.74
CA SER A 90 -20.06 5.67 8.30
C SER A 90 -20.98 4.50 8.66
N ALA A 91 -21.07 3.47 7.81
CA ALA A 91 -21.86 2.28 8.10
C ALA A 91 -21.34 1.53 9.35
N ALA A 92 -20.02 1.47 9.54
CA ALA A 92 -19.43 0.88 10.74
C ALA A 92 -19.75 1.70 12.01
N GLU A 93 -19.83 3.03 11.92
CA GLU A 93 -20.21 3.89 13.04
C GLU A 93 -21.68 3.76 13.41
N GLU A 94 -22.56 3.68 12.41
CA GLU A 94 -24.00 3.47 12.60
C GLU A 94 -24.29 2.15 13.31
N GLN A 95 -23.49 1.11 13.03
CA GLN A 95 -23.56 -0.19 13.70
C GLN A 95 -22.98 -0.18 15.14
N GLN A 96 -22.63 0.99 15.69
CA GLN A 96 -22.04 1.16 17.02
C GLN A 96 -20.83 0.24 17.27
N VAL A 97 -20.02 0.04 16.23
CA VAL A 97 -18.86 -0.83 16.30
C VAL A 97 -17.87 -0.32 17.36
N THR A 98 -17.32 -1.22 18.17
CA THR A 98 -16.32 -0.88 19.18
C THR A 98 -15.12 -0.16 18.55
N GLU A 99 -14.52 0.79 19.27
CA GLU A 99 -13.35 1.56 18.83
C GLU A 99 -12.21 0.68 18.27
N LYS A 100 -11.97 -0.49 18.88
CA LYS A 100 -10.97 -1.47 18.40
C LYS A 100 -11.28 -1.99 17.00
N ALA A 101 -12.53 -2.28 16.70
CA ALA A 101 -12.94 -2.78 15.39
C ALA A 101 -12.89 -1.66 14.34
N LEU A 102 -13.25 -0.43 14.69
CA LEU A 102 -13.01 0.74 13.82
C LEU A 102 -11.51 0.95 13.56
N MET A 103 -10.65 0.76 14.57
CA MET A 103 -9.19 0.84 14.39
C MET A 103 -8.69 -0.20 13.39
N VAL A 104 -9.17 -1.45 13.45
CA VAL A 104 -8.79 -2.49 12.48
C VAL A 104 -9.22 -2.07 11.07
N LEU A 105 -10.44 -1.56 10.91
CA LEU A 105 -10.95 -1.10 9.61
C LEU A 105 -10.11 0.07 9.04
N ILE A 106 -9.84 1.10 9.86
CA ILE A 106 -9.01 2.25 9.46
C ILE A 106 -7.59 1.80 9.09
N LYS A 107 -6.99 0.88 9.86
CA LYS A 107 -5.68 0.31 9.53
C LYS A 107 -5.72 -0.43 8.19
N GLY A 108 -6.79 -1.16 7.90
CA GLY A 108 -7.01 -1.82 6.61
C GLY A 108 -7.08 -0.83 5.45
N ILE A 109 -7.86 0.25 5.58
CA ILE A 109 -7.99 1.32 4.56
C ILE A 109 -6.64 1.99 4.29
N LEU A 110 -5.86 2.27 5.34
CA LEU A 110 -4.56 2.93 5.24
C LEU A 110 -3.39 2.00 4.90
N SER A 111 -3.62 0.69 4.88
CA SER A 111 -2.62 -0.29 4.48
C SER A 111 -2.46 -0.32 2.96
N ASP A 112 -1.32 -0.84 2.48
CA ASP A 112 -1.17 -1.09 1.06
C ASP A 112 -2.17 -2.18 0.65
N ARG A 113 -2.96 -1.92 -0.41
CA ARG A 113 -3.69 -3.00 -1.09
C ARG A 113 -2.66 -4.07 -1.46
N PRO A 114 -3.01 -5.37 -1.40
CA PRO A 114 -2.13 -6.43 -1.85
C PRO A 114 -1.55 -6.02 -3.19
N ARG A 115 -0.23 -5.86 -3.27
CA ARG A 115 0.42 -5.63 -4.56
C ARG A 115 0.00 -6.85 -5.39
N PRO A 116 -0.67 -6.70 -6.54
CA PRO A 116 -0.85 -7.81 -7.46
C PRO A 116 0.56 -8.13 -7.97
N GLY A 117 1.28 -8.92 -7.20
CA GLY A 117 2.43 -9.65 -7.70
C GLY A 117 1.87 -10.70 -8.65
N THR A 118 2.58 -10.94 -9.74
CA THR A 118 2.39 -12.16 -10.51
C THR A 118 2.45 -13.33 -9.52
N THR A 119 1.37 -14.08 -9.41
CA THR A 119 1.38 -15.37 -8.72
C THR A 119 2.44 -16.24 -9.40
N LYS A 120 3.63 -16.37 -8.81
CA LYS A 120 4.63 -17.35 -9.24
C LYS A 120 4.20 -18.71 -8.68
N SER A 121 3.27 -19.36 -9.35
CA SER A 121 3.20 -20.82 -9.30
C SER A 121 4.10 -21.33 -10.41
N PHE A 122 5.41 -21.48 -10.13
CA PHE A 122 6.18 -22.38 -10.97
C PHE A 122 5.67 -23.77 -10.68
N THR A 123 5.17 -24.45 -11.71
CA THR A 123 4.84 -25.86 -11.57
C THR A 123 6.15 -26.62 -11.36
N VAL A 124 6.10 -27.80 -10.73
CA VAL A 124 7.31 -28.59 -10.41
C VAL A 124 8.10 -28.87 -11.69
N GLU A 125 7.42 -29.04 -12.82
CA GLU A 125 8.00 -29.25 -14.14
C GLU A 125 8.82 -28.04 -14.61
N GLN A 126 8.34 -26.82 -14.35
CA GLN A 126 9.06 -25.58 -14.68
C GLN A 126 10.31 -25.40 -13.81
N VAL A 127 10.25 -25.84 -12.55
CA VAL A 127 11.44 -25.84 -11.66
C VAL A 127 12.48 -26.85 -12.15
N VAL A 128 12.06 -28.04 -12.57
CA VAL A 128 12.94 -29.08 -13.11
C VAL A 128 13.62 -28.61 -14.40
N GLN A 129 12.89 -27.94 -15.29
CA GLN A 129 13.48 -27.36 -16.51
C GLN A 129 14.52 -26.28 -16.22
N ILE A 130 14.28 -25.42 -15.21
CA ILE A 130 15.26 -24.40 -14.80
C ILE A 130 16.52 -25.05 -14.26
N VAL A 131 16.40 -26.10 -13.43
CA VAL A 131 17.55 -26.82 -12.86
C VAL A 131 18.33 -27.57 -13.94
N ALA A 132 17.64 -28.20 -14.89
CA ALA A 132 18.30 -28.90 -16.00
C ALA A 132 19.14 -27.97 -16.88
N ILE A 133 18.61 -26.78 -17.20
CA ILE A 133 19.34 -25.75 -17.98
C ILE A 133 20.54 -25.20 -17.20
N ALA A 134 20.44 -25.12 -15.86
CA ALA A 134 21.52 -24.61 -15.02
C ALA A 134 22.62 -25.64 -14.72
N CYS A 135 22.38 -26.93 -14.95
CA CYS A 135 23.30 -28.02 -14.65
C CYS A 135 23.97 -28.62 -15.89
N GLU A 136 24.27 -27.81 -16.92
CA GLU A 136 25.29 -28.20 -17.90
C GLU A 136 26.68 -28.22 -17.22
N GLU A 137 27.20 -29.43 -17.00
CA GLU A 137 28.45 -29.70 -16.29
C GLU A 137 29.64 -29.00 -16.94
N CYS A 138 30.27 -28.06 -16.22
CA CYS A 138 31.61 -27.59 -16.54
C CYS A 138 32.61 -28.70 -16.22
N ASP A 139 33.03 -29.41 -17.28
CA ASP A 139 33.97 -30.52 -17.27
C ASP A 139 35.39 -30.02 -16.90
N VAL A 140 35.69 -29.84 -15.61
CA VAL A 140 37.05 -29.53 -15.12
C VAL A 140 37.93 -30.79 -15.22
N LYS A 141 38.56 -30.98 -16.37
CA LYS A 141 39.57 -32.04 -16.56
C LYS A 141 40.86 -31.69 -15.83
N ASN A 142 41.12 -32.47 -14.79
CA ASN A 142 42.29 -32.46 -13.92
C ASN A 142 43.57 -32.77 -14.73
N VAL A 143 44.48 -31.80 -14.82
CA VAL A 143 45.81 -31.95 -15.44
C VAL A 143 46.68 -32.81 -14.52
N LYS A 144 46.90 -34.08 -14.88
CA LYS A 144 47.94 -34.91 -14.23
C LYS A 144 49.25 -34.74 -14.99
N ASN A 145 50.21 -34.08 -14.33
CA ASN A 145 51.61 -34.04 -14.69
C ASN A 145 52.28 -35.40 -14.36
N GLN A 146 53.00 -36.00 -15.31
CA GLN A 146 54.03 -37.03 -15.11
C GLN A 146 54.77 -37.18 -16.46
N THR A 147 55.84 -36.42 -16.76
CA THR A 147 57.29 -36.67 -16.53
C THR A 147 57.76 -38.14 -16.54
N ASP A 148 58.75 -38.38 -17.41
CA ASP A 148 59.63 -39.55 -17.63
C ASP A 148 58.97 -40.80 -18.25
N GLN A 149 59.46 -41.42 -19.33
CA GLN A 149 60.84 -41.69 -19.77
C GLN A 149 60.90 -41.83 -21.31
#